data_AF-A0A525CP63-F1
#
_entry.id   AF-A0A525CP63-F1
#
_cell.length_a   1.000
_cell.length_b   1.000
_cell.length_c   1.000
_cell.angle_alpha   90.00
_cell.angle_beta   90.00
_cell.angle_gamma   90.00
#
_symmetry.space_group_name_H-M   'P 1'
#
loop_
_entity.id
_entity.type
_entity.pdbx_description
1 polymer ?
#
loop_
_entity_poly.entity_id
_entity_poly.type
_entity_poly.pdbx_seq_one_letter_code
_entity_poly.pdbx_strand_id
1 'polypeptide(L)'
;MSDPTNSVDDFTLIRTCNTKQEAAEIESRLDAVGIYPRFEQSTQFSKSTCCSCGTPLIDLLVRYSQKGQALQVIEQMELQLEQEALSSGISEEKPRPAVPEKQQYHLQEKDHTANVIFNGLAVFIAVMIIIGILISLLS
;
A
#
# COMPACT_ATOMS: atom_id res chain seq x y z
N MET A 1 -9.96 -39.40 -24.80
CA MET A 1 -9.36 -38.06 -24.94
C MET A 1 -10.26 -37.12 -24.18
N SER A 2 -9.82 -36.66 -23.01
CA SER A 2 -10.59 -35.72 -22.19
C SER A 2 -10.09 -34.31 -22.54
N ASP A 3 -11.00 -33.42 -22.92
CA ASP A 3 -10.75 -32.02 -23.25
C ASP A 3 -9.91 -31.31 -22.17
N PRO A 4 -8.81 -30.62 -22.51
CA PRO A 4 -8.00 -29.85 -21.55
C PRO A 4 -8.51 -28.41 -21.32
N THR A 5 -9.74 -28.07 -21.71
CA THR A 5 -10.18 -26.66 -21.90
C THR A 5 -11.17 -26.15 -20.85
N ASN A 6 -10.98 -26.50 -19.59
CA ASN A 6 -11.71 -25.85 -18.48
C ASN A 6 -10.74 -25.53 -17.35
N SER A 7 -9.72 -24.72 -17.65
CA SER A 7 -9.08 -23.92 -16.61
C SER A 7 -10.17 -22.96 -16.12
N VAL A 8 -10.85 -23.35 -15.04
CA VAL A 8 -11.68 -22.41 -14.28
C VAL A 8 -10.78 -21.22 -14.01
N ASP A 9 -11.07 -20.08 -14.62
CA ASP A 9 -10.38 -18.84 -14.32
C ASP A 9 -10.71 -18.52 -12.87
N ASP A 10 -9.87 -18.98 -11.95
CA ASP A 10 -10.04 -18.77 -10.51
C ASP A 10 -9.83 -17.28 -10.23
N PHE A 11 -10.92 -16.53 -10.23
CA PHE A 11 -10.96 -15.15 -9.78
C PHE A 11 -11.08 -15.12 -8.26
N THR A 12 -10.29 -14.27 -7.62
CA THR A 12 -10.29 -14.06 -6.18
C THR A 12 -10.60 -12.60 -5.87
N LEU A 13 -11.51 -12.37 -4.92
CA LEU A 13 -11.80 -11.05 -4.39
C LEU A 13 -10.56 -10.50 -3.68
N ILE A 14 -10.11 -9.31 -4.06
CA ILE A 14 -8.99 -8.64 -3.39
C ILE A 14 -9.39 -7.33 -2.71
N ARG A 15 -10.46 -6.65 -3.17
CA ARG A 15 -10.98 -5.44 -2.54
C ARG A 15 -12.45 -5.22 -2.87
N THR A 16 -13.17 -4.58 -1.97
CA THR A 16 -14.51 -4.05 -2.21
C THR A 16 -14.44 -2.51 -2.17
N CYS A 17 -14.79 -1.85 -3.27
CA CYS A 17 -14.74 -0.40 -3.42
C CYS A 17 -16.09 0.22 -3.05
N ASN A 18 -16.05 1.40 -2.44
CA ASN A 18 -17.26 2.13 -2.03
C ASN A 18 -17.82 3.01 -3.15
N THR A 19 -16.95 3.40 -4.10
CA THR A 19 -17.31 4.30 -5.19
C THR A 19 -16.82 3.76 -6.52
N LYS A 20 -17.51 4.14 -7.61
CA LYS A 20 -17.06 3.84 -8.98
C LYS A 20 -15.73 4.52 -9.33
N GLN A 21 -15.45 5.67 -8.70
CA GLN A 21 -14.22 6.43 -8.93
C GLN A 21 -13.01 5.68 -8.35
N GLU A 22 -13.11 5.18 -7.11
CA GLU A 22 -12.08 4.34 -6.49
C GLU A 22 -11.80 3.09 -7.34
N ALA A 23 -12.86 2.43 -7.82
CA ALA A 23 -12.74 1.26 -8.68
C ALA A 23 -12.00 1.56 -10.00
N ALA A 24 -12.32 2.68 -10.66
CA ALA A 24 -11.69 3.09 -11.92
C ALA A 24 -10.21 3.51 -11.74
N GLU A 25 -9.86 4.11 -10.61
CA GLU A 25 -8.46 4.44 -10.32
C GLU A 25 -7.62 3.17 -10.12
N ILE A 26 -8.14 2.22 -9.35
CA ILE A 26 -7.48 0.92 -9.14
C ILE A 26 -7.37 0.17 -10.47
N GLU A 27 -8.42 0.21 -11.32
CA GLU A 27 -8.39 -0.37 -12.66
C GLU A 27 -7.21 0.18 -13.48
N SER A 28 -7.07 1.50 -13.54
CA SER A 28 -6.00 2.15 -14.30
C SER A 28 -4.60 1.76 -13.83
N ARG A 29 -4.41 1.58 -12.52
CA ARG A 29 -3.11 1.19 -11.95
C ARG A 29 -2.79 -0.28 -12.17
N LEU A 30 -3.80 -1.15 -12.09
CA LEU A 30 -3.65 -2.57 -12.39
C LEU A 30 -3.40 -2.79 -13.89
N ASP A 31 -4.08 -2.06 -14.76
CA ASP A 31 -3.88 -2.11 -16.21
C ASP A 31 -2.45 -1.71 -16.60
N ALA A 32 -1.89 -0.68 -15.93
CA ALA A 32 -0.51 -0.25 -16.14
C ALA A 32 0.55 -1.33 -15.87
N VAL A 33 0.21 -2.36 -15.09
CA VAL A 33 1.09 -3.52 -14.81
C VAL A 33 0.62 -4.81 -15.49
N GLY A 34 -0.35 -4.73 -16.40
CA GLY A 34 -0.88 -5.86 -17.16
C GLY A 34 -1.81 -6.79 -16.37
N ILE A 35 -2.44 -6.29 -15.30
CA ILE A 35 -3.45 -7.01 -14.53
C ILE A 35 -4.82 -6.49 -14.93
N TYR A 36 -5.69 -7.39 -15.38
CA TYR A 36 -7.05 -7.06 -15.81
C TYR A 36 -8.06 -7.52 -14.75
N PRO A 37 -8.50 -6.63 -13.84
CA PRO A 37 -9.49 -6.98 -12.84
C PRO A 37 -10.86 -7.19 -13.48
N ARG A 38 -11.68 -8.00 -12.80
CA ARG A 38 -13.11 -8.15 -13.06
C ARG A 38 -13.88 -7.43 -11.95
N PHE A 39 -14.79 -6.55 -12.35
CA PHE A 39 -15.66 -5.84 -11.42
C PHE A 39 -17.02 -6.52 -11.32
N GLU A 40 -17.48 -6.78 -10.11
CA GLU A 40 -18.81 -7.31 -9.83
C GLU A 40 -19.54 -6.42 -8.83
N GLN A 41 -20.87 -6.39 -8.95
CA GLN A 41 -21.68 -5.68 -7.97
C GLN A 41 -21.74 -6.53 -6.70
N SER A 42 -21.26 -5.97 -5.59
CA SER A 42 -21.27 -6.69 -4.32
C SER A 42 -22.70 -6.92 -3.84
N THR A 43 -22.91 -8.02 -3.13
CA THR A 43 -24.15 -8.26 -2.37
C THR A 43 -24.23 -7.37 -1.12
N GLN A 44 -23.13 -6.67 -0.81
CA GLN A 44 -23.02 -5.73 0.31
C GLN A 44 -23.39 -4.31 -0.11
N PHE A 45 -24.01 -3.59 0.80
CA PHE A 45 -24.43 -2.20 0.62
C PHE A 45 -23.75 -1.32 1.65
N SER A 46 -23.30 -0.13 1.25
CA SER A 46 -22.85 0.88 2.20
C SER A 46 -24.04 1.34 3.04
N LYS A 47 -23.87 1.48 4.35
CA LYS A 47 -24.90 2.08 5.21
C LYS A 47 -24.85 3.59 5.02
N SER A 48 -25.79 4.15 4.26
CA SER A 48 -25.96 5.60 4.15
C SER A 48 -26.77 6.11 5.36
N THR A 49 -26.26 7.13 6.05
CA THR A 49 -26.87 7.69 7.27
C THR A 49 -28.08 8.61 7.01
N CYS A 50 -28.49 8.82 5.75
CA CYS A 50 -29.49 9.84 5.41
C CYS A 50 -30.64 9.36 4.52
N CYS A 51 -30.54 8.21 3.84
CA CYS A 51 -31.62 7.66 3.02
C CYS A 51 -31.56 6.14 3.02
N SER A 52 -32.70 5.45 3.12
CA SER A 52 -32.83 3.98 3.20
C SER A 52 -32.39 3.21 1.94
N CYS A 53 -31.59 3.82 1.06
CA CYS A 53 -30.93 3.18 -0.07
C CYS A 53 -29.42 3.16 0.20
N GLY A 54 -28.88 1.99 0.55
CA GLY A 54 -27.43 1.81 0.56
C GLY A 54 -26.90 1.84 -0.87
N THR A 55 -25.71 2.41 -1.09
CA THR A 55 -25.06 2.31 -2.39
C THR A 55 -24.49 0.90 -2.54
N PRO A 56 -24.72 0.22 -3.68
CA PRO A 56 -24.12 -1.08 -3.91
C PRO A 56 -22.61 -0.92 -4.00
N LEU A 57 -21.88 -1.76 -3.25
CA LEU A 57 -20.43 -1.78 -3.31
C LEU A 57 -19.96 -2.51 -4.58
N ILE A 58 -18.69 -2.32 -4.93
CA ILE A 58 -18.11 -2.91 -6.14
C ILE A 58 -16.98 -3.83 -5.73
N ASP A 59 -17.15 -5.12 -5.99
CA ASP A 59 -16.14 -6.15 -5.74
C ASP A 59 -15.15 -6.18 -6.90
N LEU A 60 -13.86 -6.07 -6.57
CA LEU A 60 -12.75 -6.15 -7.52
C LEU A 60 -12.08 -7.51 -7.36
N LEU A 61 -12.21 -8.33 -8.41
CA LEU A 61 -11.65 -9.67 -8.48
C LEU A 61 -10.50 -9.71 -9.47
N VAL A 62 -9.46 -10.49 -9.17
CA VAL A 62 -8.33 -10.74 -10.09
C VAL A 62 -8.08 -12.23 -10.21
N ARG A 63 -7.35 -12.66 -11.25
CA ARG A 63 -6.90 -14.04 -11.35
C ARG A 63 -6.05 -14.39 -10.12
N TYR A 64 -6.27 -15.56 -9.51
CA TYR A 64 -5.57 -15.99 -8.30
C TYR A 64 -4.04 -15.92 -8.44
N SER A 65 -3.51 -16.26 -9.62
CA SER A 65 -2.09 -16.16 -9.96
C SER A 65 -1.51 -14.74 -9.88
N GLN A 66 -2.35 -13.72 -10.04
CA GLN A 66 -1.96 -12.30 -10.01
C GLN A 66 -2.29 -11.63 -8.67
N LYS A 67 -2.92 -12.34 -7.72
CA LYS A 67 -3.37 -11.79 -6.42
C LYS A 67 -2.27 -11.03 -5.69
N GLY A 68 -1.08 -11.62 -5.56
CA GLY A 68 0.02 -11.02 -4.82
C GLY A 68 0.49 -9.71 -5.44
N GLN A 69 0.65 -9.68 -6.76
CA GLN A 69 1.05 -8.48 -7.49
C GLN A 69 -0.04 -7.40 -7.42
N ALA A 70 -1.32 -7.78 -7.58
CA ALA A 70 -2.43 -6.85 -7.49
C ALA A 70 -2.53 -6.18 -6.11
N LEU A 71 -2.31 -6.95 -5.03
CA LEU A 71 -2.29 -6.41 -3.67
C LEU A 71 -1.15 -5.41 -3.46
N GLN A 72 0.05 -5.70 -3.99
CA GLN A 72 1.19 -4.78 -3.91
C GLN A 72 0.92 -3.44 -4.61
N VAL A 73 0.27 -3.47 -5.79
CA VAL A 73 -0.10 -2.25 -6.53
C VAL A 73 -1.11 -1.41 -5.74
N ILE A 74 -2.11 -2.06 -5.13
CA ILE A 74 -3.11 -1.39 -4.30
C ILE A 74 -2.46 -0.77 -3.05
N GLU A 75 -1.59 -1.52 -2.36
CA GLU A 75 -0.87 -1.01 -1.18
C GLU A 75 0.02 0.20 -1.52
N GLN A 76 0.72 0.16 -2.67
CA GLN A 76 1.50 1.31 -3.13
C GLN A 76 0.65 2.54 -3.44
N MET A 77 -0.55 2.36 -3.99
CA MET A 77 -1.49 3.47 -4.22
C MET A 77 -1.93 4.11 -2.90
N GLU A 78 -2.28 3.29 -1.89
CA GLU A 78 -2.70 3.80 -0.58
C GLU A 78 -1.58 4.58 0.11
N LEU A 79 -0.35 4.06 0.08
CA LEU A 79 0.82 4.76 0.62
C LEU A 79 1.10 6.09 -0.09
N GLN A 80 0.88 6.17 -1.41
CA GLN A 80 1.02 7.41 -2.16
C GLN A 80 -0.05 8.44 -1.76
N LEU A 81 -1.30 8.03 -1.62
CA LEU A 81 -2.39 8.90 -1.19
C LEU A 81 -2.14 9.46 0.22
N GLU A 82 -1.62 8.64 1.14
CA GLU A 82 -1.21 9.09 2.48
C GLU A 82 -0.06 10.12 2.41
N GLN A 83 0.94 9.87 1.57
CA GLN A 83 2.06 10.80 1.38
C GLN A 83 1.62 12.12 0.72
N GLU A 84 0.70 12.09 -0.23
CA GLU A 84 0.15 13.30 -0.86
C GLU A 84 -0.62 14.14 0.16
N ALA A 85 -1.45 13.50 1.00
CA ALA A 85 -2.14 14.17 2.10
C ALA A 85 -1.15 14.82 3.08
N LEU A 86 -0.04 14.14 3.41
CA LEU A 86 1.03 14.66 4.27
C LEU A 86 1.83 15.79 3.62
N SER A 87 2.12 15.70 2.31
CA SER A 87 2.90 16.70 1.57
C SER A 87 2.12 17.97 1.24
N SER A 88 0.78 17.89 1.22
CA SER A 88 -0.12 19.04 1.04
C SER A 88 -0.19 19.97 2.27
N GLY A 89 0.52 19.64 3.36
CA GLY A 89 0.57 20.41 4.61
C GLY A 89 1.43 21.67 4.61
N ILE A 90 1.24 22.60 3.65
CA ILE A 90 1.69 24.00 3.76
C ILE A 90 0.53 24.97 3.44
N SER A 91 0.13 25.72 4.48
CA SER A 91 -0.65 26.97 4.51
C SER A 91 -2.12 26.98 4.05
N GLU A 92 -3.02 26.78 5.02
CA GLU A 92 -4.06 27.78 5.29
C GLU A 92 -4.30 27.90 6.80
N GLU A 93 -3.97 29.08 7.35
CA GLU A 93 -4.27 29.51 8.71
C GLU A 93 -5.71 30.04 8.77
N LYS A 94 -6.67 29.30 9.36
CA LYS A 94 -7.76 29.84 10.21
C LYS A 94 -8.66 28.74 10.84
N PRO A 95 -9.41 29.07 11.91
CA PRO A 95 -9.26 28.54 13.25
C PRO A 95 -10.07 27.26 13.56
N ARG A 96 -9.52 26.48 14.50
CA ARG A 96 -10.11 25.30 15.15
C ARG A 96 -11.49 25.61 15.79
N PRO A 97 -12.40 24.62 15.83
CA PRO A 97 -13.13 24.32 17.06
C PRO A 97 -12.80 22.92 17.62
N ALA A 98 -12.52 22.91 18.93
CA ALA A 98 -12.50 21.84 19.94
C ALA A 98 -12.63 20.36 19.46
N VAL A 99 -11.62 19.49 19.64
CA VAL A 99 -11.33 18.62 20.84
C VAL A 99 -12.40 17.52 21.02
N PRO A 100 -12.07 16.21 21.18
CA PRO A 100 -11.13 15.76 22.21
C PRO A 100 -10.04 14.74 21.83
N GLU A 101 -8.91 14.94 22.51
CA GLU A 101 -7.90 13.95 22.85
C GLU A 101 -8.52 12.65 23.37
N LYS A 102 -8.03 11.51 22.85
CA LYS A 102 -7.39 10.42 23.62
C LYS A 102 -7.36 9.15 22.77
N GLN A 103 -6.17 8.73 22.36
CA GLN A 103 -5.55 7.48 22.84
C GLN A 103 -4.15 7.36 22.24
N GLN A 104 -3.16 7.58 23.10
CA GLN A 104 -1.81 7.07 22.91
C GLN A 104 -1.90 5.54 22.77
N TYR A 105 -1.56 5.02 21.60
CA TYR A 105 -1.03 3.67 21.50
C TYR A 105 0.36 3.74 20.88
N HIS A 106 1.32 3.54 21.77
CA HIS A 106 2.71 3.22 21.51
C HIS A 106 2.75 1.79 20.94
N LEU A 107 3.24 1.61 19.71
CA LEU A 107 3.75 0.37 19.12
C LEU A 107 4.32 0.77 17.74
N GLN A 108 5.56 1.23 17.64
CA GLN A 108 6.79 0.42 17.64
C GLN A 108 6.67 -0.82 16.74
N GLU A 109 6.93 -0.68 15.44
CA GLU A 109 7.78 -1.59 14.63
C GLU A 109 7.75 -1.19 13.15
N LYS A 110 8.82 -0.52 12.65
CA LYS A 110 9.44 -0.76 11.33
C LYS A 110 10.60 0.18 10.95
N ASP A 111 11.07 1.06 11.84
CA ASP A 111 12.24 1.93 11.56
C ASP A 111 13.57 1.47 12.16
N HIS A 112 13.67 0.22 12.64
CA HIS A 112 14.94 -0.28 13.20
C HIS A 112 15.84 -1.01 12.21
N THR A 113 15.31 -1.59 11.13
CA THR A 113 16.13 -2.44 10.26
C THR A 113 17.03 -1.63 9.32
N ALA A 114 16.57 -0.49 8.81
CA ALA A 114 17.38 0.35 7.92
C ALA A 114 18.53 1.06 8.65
N ASN A 115 18.28 1.56 9.87
CA ASN A 115 19.28 2.31 10.61
C ASN A 115 20.40 1.42 11.17
N VAL A 116 20.12 0.14 11.45
CA VAL A 116 21.15 -0.84 11.88
C VAL A 116 22.07 -1.24 10.72
N ILE A 117 21.55 -1.41 9.51
CA ILE A 117 22.36 -1.77 8.33
C ILE A 117 23.29 -0.63 7.93
N PHE A 118 22.80 0.62 7.92
CA PHE A 118 23.62 1.79 7.60
C PHE A 118 24.73 2.04 8.63
N ASN A 119 24.43 1.94 9.93
CA ASN A 119 25.44 2.10 10.97
C ASN A 119 26.48 0.96 10.95
N GLY A 120 26.08 -0.29 10.67
CA GLY A 120 27.00 -1.42 10.56
C GLY A 120 27.98 -1.28 9.39
N LEU A 121 27.49 -0.87 8.22
CA LEU A 121 28.33 -0.69 7.03
C LEU A 121 29.33 0.46 7.20
N ALA A 122 28.91 1.58 7.82
CA ALA A 122 29.77 2.72 8.06
C ALA A 122 30.95 2.37 9.01
N VAL A 123 30.69 1.58 10.05
CA VAL A 123 31.74 1.12 10.98
C VAL A 123 32.74 0.19 10.28
N PHE A 124 32.27 -0.73 9.44
CA PHE A 124 33.16 -1.64 8.71
C PHE A 124 34.13 -0.90 7.77
N ILE A 125 33.61 0.09 7.02
CA ILE A 125 34.43 0.92 6.13
C ILE A 125 35.47 1.71 6.95
N ALA A 126 35.07 2.31 8.08
CA ALA A 126 35.97 3.07 8.94
C ALA A 126 37.13 2.20 9.47
N VAL A 127 36.86 0.97 9.89
CA VAL A 127 37.89 0.03 10.39
C VAL A 127 38.89 -0.34 9.28
N MET A 128 38.42 -0.64 8.06
CA MET A 128 39.30 -0.96 6.93
C MET A 128 40.23 0.20 6.56
N ILE A 129 39.72 1.43 6.59
CA ILE A 129 40.53 2.64 6.34
C ILE A 129 41.61 2.80 7.42
N ILE A 130 41.26 2.67 8.70
CA ILE A 130 42.21 2.80 9.81
C ILE A 130 43.32 1.75 9.70
N ILE A 131 42.96 0.48 9.43
CA ILE A 131 43.95 -0.59 9.26
C ILE A 131 44.87 -0.28 8.07
N GLY A 132 44.33 0.17 6.93
CA GLY A 132 45.13 0.52 5.76
C GLY A 132 46.12 1.66 6.04
N ILE A 133 45.70 2.68 6.80
CA ILE A 133 46.59 3.77 7.23
C ILE A 133 47.68 3.24 8.17
N LEU A 134 47.33 2.40 9.14
CA LEU A 134 48.30 1.84 10.09
C LEU A 134 49.37 0.98 9.42
N ILE A 135 48.98 0.14 8.44
CA ILE A 135 49.94 -0.65 7.63
C ILE A 135 50.87 0.27 6.85
N SER A 136 50.33 1.34 6.25
CA SER A 136 51.11 2.30 5.47
C SER A 136 52.11 3.10 6.33
N LEU A 137 51.84 3.27 7.63
CA LEU A 137 52.75 3.94 8.57
C LEU A 137 53.84 3.02 9.14
N LEU A 138 53.67 1.69 9.02
CA LEU A 138 54.61 0.68 9.51
C LEU A 138 55.56 0.13 8.42
N SER A 139 55.33 0.47 7.15
CA SER A 139 56.23 0.17 6.01
C SER A 139 57.14 1.35 5.71
#